data_AF-A0A1E3G513-F1
#
_entry.id   AF-A0A1E3G513-F1
#
_cell.length_a   1.000
_cell.length_b   1.000
_cell.length_c   1.000
_cell.angle_alpha   90.00
_cell.angle_beta   90.00
_cell.angle_gamma   90.00
#
_symmetry.space_group_name_H-M   'P 1'
#
loop_
_entity.id
_entity.type
_entity.pdbx_description
1 polymer ?
#
loop_
_entity_poly.entity_id
_entity_poly.type
_entity_poly.pdbx_seq_one_letter_code
_entity_poly.pdbx_strand_id
1 'polypeptide(L)'
;MCFQVIVVIAIFSLSVQVYANALKMANEGAGLLKRSKSALFPLNIILFYSGVFYLTQAVSNEPTNLDVRLVRAMALFDFAENNPLAQDTVLEDLEFFLMFRNRYPYSTKVELPLVYFALAYVSGLKKDFARFYYYLDRLRECEEMAKYLSQLKQRFPQLVK
;
A
#
# COMPACT_ATOMS: atom_id res chain seq x y z
N MET A 1 -20.23 9.48 -32.83
CA MET A 1 -18.75 9.49 -32.84
C MET A 1 -18.13 10.56 -31.92
N CYS A 2 -18.73 11.73 -31.74
CA CYS A 2 -18.17 12.79 -30.88
C CYS A 2 -18.09 12.45 -29.37
N PHE A 3 -18.98 11.62 -28.84
CA PHE A 3 -19.01 11.28 -27.41
C PHE A 3 -17.84 10.39 -26.96
N GLN A 4 -17.41 9.44 -27.81
CA GLN A 4 -16.27 8.56 -27.52
C GLN A 4 -14.94 9.33 -27.56
N VAL A 5 -14.82 10.31 -28.46
CA VAL A 5 -13.64 11.18 -28.54
C VAL A 5 -13.51 12.06 -27.30
N ILE A 6 -14.61 12.55 -26.73
CA ILE A 6 -14.61 13.33 -25.48
C ILE A 6 -14.20 12.45 -24.28
N VAL A 7 -14.66 11.20 -24.20
CA VAL A 7 -14.25 10.28 -23.12
C VAL A 7 -12.78 9.92 -23.23
N VAL A 8 -12.27 9.65 -24.45
CA VAL A 8 -10.85 9.36 -24.67
C VAL A 8 -9.99 10.59 -24.38
N ILE A 9 -10.40 11.79 -24.81
CA ILE A 9 -9.70 13.04 -24.49
C ILE A 9 -9.79 13.36 -23.00
N ALA A 10 -10.87 13.03 -22.28
CA ALA A 10 -10.94 13.19 -20.84
C ALA A 10 -9.97 12.23 -20.12
N ILE A 11 -9.87 10.98 -20.58
CA ILE A 11 -8.91 9.98 -20.08
C ILE A 11 -7.46 10.40 -20.41
N PHE A 12 -7.23 10.99 -21.59
CA PHE A 12 -5.90 11.48 -22.02
C PHE A 12 -5.52 12.85 -21.43
N SER A 13 -6.48 13.72 -21.13
CA SER A 13 -6.20 15.02 -20.50
C SER A 13 -5.98 14.88 -19.00
N LEU A 14 -6.56 13.86 -18.36
CA LEU A 14 -6.16 13.39 -17.04
C LEU A 14 -4.72 12.84 -17.03
N SER A 15 -4.21 12.33 -18.16
CA SER A 15 -2.84 11.79 -18.24
C SER A 15 -1.75 12.79 -18.62
N VAL A 16 -2.10 14.05 -18.96
CA VAL A 16 -1.13 15.05 -19.49
C VAL A 16 -0.87 16.24 -18.54
N GLN A 17 -1.49 16.30 -17.35
CA GLN A 17 -1.28 17.40 -16.39
C GLN A 17 -0.77 16.96 -15.01
N VAL A 18 0.30 16.16 -14.93
CA VAL A 18 0.93 15.91 -13.62
C VAL A 18 2.46 15.73 -13.74
N TYR A 19 3.18 16.84 -13.97
CA TYR A 19 4.52 17.03 -13.37
C TYR A 19 4.40 17.40 -11.87
N ALA A 20 3.36 16.93 -11.19
CA ALA A 20 3.22 17.15 -9.77
C ALA A 20 4.07 16.14 -9.02
N ASN A 21 4.82 16.67 -8.04
CA ASN A 21 5.50 15.96 -6.96
C ASN A 21 4.95 14.54 -6.77
N ALA A 22 5.81 13.51 -6.92
CA ALA A 22 5.41 12.10 -6.88
C ALA A 22 4.58 11.77 -5.63
N LEU A 23 4.85 12.44 -4.50
CA LEU A 23 4.08 12.31 -3.28
C LEU A 23 2.63 12.80 -3.42
N LYS A 24 2.38 13.89 -4.16
CA LYS A 24 1.01 14.35 -4.45
C LYS A 24 0.25 13.31 -5.27
N MET A 25 0.89 12.79 -6.32
CA MET A 25 0.31 11.73 -7.16
C MET A 25 0.00 10.47 -6.34
N ALA A 26 0.91 10.08 -5.43
CA ALA A 26 0.70 8.96 -4.53
C ALA A 26 -0.51 9.18 -3.62
N ASN A 27 -0.64 10.36 -3.03
CA ASN A 27 -1.77 10.71 -2.17
C ASN A 27 -3.11 10.75 -2.92
N GLU A 28 -3.12 11.25 -4.16
CA GLU A 28 -4.29 11.19 -5.04
C GLU A 28 -4.70 9.73 -5.33
N GLY A 29 -3.72 8.88 -5.67
CA GLY A 29 -3.93 7.45 -5.89
C GLY A 29 -4.50 6.75 -4.66
N ALA A 30 -3.94 7.00 -3.48
CA ALA A 30 -4.45 6.48 -2.20
C ALA A 30 -5.89 6.96 -1.91
N GLY A 31 -6.19 8.23 -2.21
CA GLY A 31 -7.53 8.80 -2.08
C GLY A 31 -8.56 8.12 -3.00
N LEU A 32 -8.18 7.80 -4.23
CA LEU A 32 -9.02 7.06 -5.17
C LEU A 32 -9.27 5.62 -4.68
N LEU A 33 -8.24 4.93 -4.18
CA LEU A 33 -8.40 3.61 -3.58
C LEU A 33 -9.36 3.65 -2.38
N LYS A 34 -9.20 4.63 -1.48
CA LYS A 34 -10.11 4.79 -0.34
C LYS A 34 -11.57 4.98 -0.78
N ARG A 35 -11.81 5.82 -1.79
CA ARG A 35 -13.15 6.05 -2.35
C ARG A 35 -13.71 4.84 -3.07
N SER A 36 -12.87 3.98 -3.64
CA SER A 36 -13.33 2.79 -4.36
C SER A 36 -14.08 1.81 -3.45
N LYS A 37 -13.70 1.71 -2.16
CA LYS A 37 -14.34 0.83 -1.18
C LYS A 37 -15.82 1.13 -0.94
N SER A 38 -16.23 2.39 -1.08
CA SER A 38 -17.61 2.85 -0.80
C SER A 38 -18.41 3.15 -2.06
N ALA A 39 -17.79 3.08 -3.25
CA ALA A 39 -18.46 3.40 -4.51
C ALA A 39 -19.30 2.22 -5.01
N LEU A 40 -20.36 2.52 -5.77
CA LEU A 40 -21.18 1.51 -6.44
C LEU A 40 -20.52 1.04 -7.73
N PHE A 41 -20.87 -0.17 -8.17
CA PHE A 41 -20.45 -0.68 -9.47
C PHE A 41 -21.05 0.14 -10.63
N PRO A 42 -20.29 0.46 -11.70
CA PRO A 42 -18.89 0.08 -11.96
C PRO A 42 -17.85 1.11 -11.47
N LEU A 43 -18.30 2.20 -10.83
CA LEU A 43 -17.42 3.30 -10.42
C LEU A 43 -16.35 2.85 -9.41
N ASN A 44 -16.66 1.89 -8.54
CA ASN A 44 -15.67 1.28 -7.65
C ASN A 44 -14.47 0.69 -8.40
N ILE A 45 -14.71 -0.04 -9.50
CA ILE A 45 -13.65 -0.65 -10.31
C ILE A 45 -12.80 0.43 -10.98
N ILE A 46 -13.43 1.46 -11.54
CA ILE A 46 -12.73 2.58 -12.19
C ILE A 46 -11.85 3.30 -11.16
N LEU A 47 -12.39 3.63 -10.00
CA LEU A 47 -11.63 4.28 -8.92
C LEU A 47 -10.48 3.41 -8.43
N PHE A 48 -10.70 2.10 -8.32
CA PHE A 48 -9.66 1.15 -7.91
C PHE A 48 -8.49 1.16 -8.90
N TYR A 49 -8.74 0.91 -10.18
CA TYR A 49 -7.67 0.85 -11.18
C TYR A 49 -6.99 2.20 -11.42
N SER A 50 -7.74 3.31 -11.41
CA SER A 50 -7.14 4.65 -11.46
C SER A 50 -6.25 4.91 -10.24
N GLY A 51 -6.67 4.49 -9.05
CA GLY A 51 -5.85 4.59 -7.84
C GLY A 51 -4.54 3.81 -7.94
N VAL A 52 -4.61 2.54 -8.37
CA VAL A 52 -3.42 1.70 -8.61
C VAL A 52 -2.50 2.32 -9.66
N PHE A 53 -3.05 2.87 -10.73
CA PHE A 53 -2.27 3.53 -11.79
C PHE A 53 -1.49 4.73 -11.24
N TYR A 54 -2.14 5.63 -10.51
CA TYR A 54 -1.48 6.80 -9.91
C TYR A 54 -0.39 6.40 -8.93
N LEU A 55 -0.64 5.41 -8.07
CA LEU A 55 0.36 4.90 -7.13
C LEU A 55 1.58 4.29 -7.84
N THR A 56 1.34 3.54 -8.91
CA THR A 56 2.41 2.91 -9.70
C THR A 56 3.25 3.97 -10.40
N GLN A 57 2.62 4.98 -11.00
CA GLN A 57 3.32 6.08 -11.66
C GLN A 57 4.12 6.94 -10.67
N ALA A 58 3.60 7.17 -9.47
CA ALA A 58 4.32 7.88 -8.43
C ALA A 58 5.63 7.18 -8.06
N VAL A 59 5.60 5.86 -7.84
CA VAL A 59 6.81 5.07 -7.56
C VAL A 59 7.73 5.01 -8.77
N SER A 60 7.21 4.89 -10.00
CA SER A 60 8.04 4.94 -11.21
C SER A 60 8.79 6.27 -11.35
N ASN A 61 8.17 7.39 -10.97
CA ASN A 61 8.79 8.71 -11.01
C ASN A 61 9.85 8.91 -9.92
N GLU A 62 9.61 8.40 -8.71
CA GLU A 62 10.54 8.51 -7.59
C GLU A 62 10.74 7.15 -6.88
N PRO A 63 11.50 6.22 -7.49
CA PRO A 63 11.55 4.82 -7.06
C PRO A 63 12.24 4.59 -5.72
N THR A 64 13.05 5.53 -5.26
CA THR A 64 13.75 5.46 -3.97
C THR A 64 13.11 6.32 -2.89
N ASN A 65 12.04 7.06 -3.21
CA ASN A 65 11.36 7.90 -2.23
C ASN A 65 10.52 7.03 -1.29
N LEU A 66 10.92 7.02 -0.01
CA LEU A 66 10.29 6.22 1.02
C LEU A 66 8.85 6.65 1.32
N ASP A 67 8.55 7.95 1.32
CA ASP A 67 7.20 8.44 1.57
C ASP A 67 6.24 7.98 0.47
N VAL A 68 6.68 8.05 -0.79
CA VAL A 68 5.89 7.63 -1.95
C VAL A 68 5.58 6.13 -1.89
N ARG A 69 6.59 5.29 -1.67
CA ARG A 69 6.41 3.84 -1.51
C ARG A 69 5.53 3.49 -0.31
N LEU A 70 5.69 4.20 0.80
CA LEU A 70 4.91 3.96 2.00
C LEU A 70 3.44 4.30 1.82
N VAL A 71 3.12 5.39 1.12
CA VAL A 71 1.74 5.71 0.72
C VAL A 71 1.15 4.61 -0.14
N ARG A 72 1.90 4.10 -1.12
CA ARG A 72 1.45 2.96 -1.96
C ARG A 72 1.20 1.71 -1.13
N ALA A 73 2.14 1.31 -0.28
CA ALA A 73 2.01 0.14 0.56
C ALA A 73 0.79 0.23 1.48
N MET A 74 0.62 1.34 2.20
CA MET A 74 -0.51 1.49 3.13
C MET A 74 -1.86 1.53 2.40
N ALA A 75 -1.93 2.18 1.24
CA ALA A 75 -3.16 2.23 0.44
C ALA A 75 -3.54 0.85 -0.13
N LEU A 76 -2.56 0.00 -0.46
CA LEU A 76 -2.79 -1.35 -0.98
C LEU A 76 -2.97 -2.41 0.11
N PHE A 77 -2.39 -2.22 1.29
CA PHE A 77 -2.57 -3.12 2.44
C PHE A 77 -4.06 -3.32 2.78
N ASP A 78 -4.81 -2.24 2.64
CA ASP A 78 -6.26 -2.14 2.76
C ASP A 78 -7.07 -3.08 1.82
N PHE A 79 -6.42 -3.70 0.83
CA PHE A 79 -6.97 -4.64 -0.14
C PHE A 79 -6.27 -6.01 -0.11
N ALA A 80 -5.27 -6.19 0.76
CA ALA A 80 -4.38 -7.35 0.75
C ALA A 80 -5.11 -8.69 0.98
N GLU A 81 -6.22 -8.71 1.73
CA GLU A 81 -7.00 -9.93 1.97
C GLU A 81 -7.46 -10.62 0.67
N ASN A 82 -7.83 -9.85 -0.34
CA ASN A 82 -8.47 -10.38 -1.55
C ASN A 82 -7.68 -10.10 -2.84
N ASN A 83 -6.49 -9.51 -2.74
CA ASN A 83 -5.72 -9.08 -3.90
C ASN A 83 -4.25 -9.53 -3.79
N PRO A 84 -3.86 -10.61 -4.51
CA PRO A 84 -2.48 -11.10 -4.52
C PRO A 84 -1.45 -10.06 -4.99
N LEU A 85 -1.79 -9.21 -5.97
CA LEU A 85 -0.90 -8.16 -6.44
C LEU A 85 -0.68 -7.08 -5.36
N ALA A 86 -1.72 -6.77 -4.59
CA ALA A 86 -1.59 -5.88 -3.45
C ALA A 86 -0.68 -6.50 -2.37
N GLN A 87 -0.81 -7.81 -2.12
CA GLN A 87 0.08 -8.52 -1.19
C GLN A 87 1.56 -8.40 -1.62
N ASP A 88 1.86 -8.67 -2.89
CA ASP A 88 3.24 -8.59 -3.40
C ASP A 88 3.81 -7.17 -3.31
N THR A 89 3.02 -6.18 -3.71
CA THR A 89 3.45 -4.76 -3.66
C THR A 89 3.70 -4.28 -2.24
N VAL A 90 2.83 -4.66 -1.29
CA VAL A 90 2.98 -4.30 0.13
C VAL A 90 4.24 -4.91 0.71
N LEU A 91 4.54 -6.19 0.43
CA LEU A 91 5.76 -6.83 0.89
C LEU A 91 6.99 -6.10 0.32
N GLU A 92 7.03 -5.87 -0.99
CA GLU A 92 8.15 -5.21 -1.65
C GLU A 92 8.44 -3.83 -1.04
N ASP A 93 7.41 -2.98 -0.94
CA ASP A 93 7.59 -1.59 -0.51
C ASP A 93 7.95 -1.48 0.97
N LEU A 94 7.38 -2.32 1.82
CA LEU A 94 7.69 -2.28 3.26
C LEU A 94 9.04 -2.92 3.58
N GLU A 95 9.44 -3.96 2.85
CA GLU A 95 10.80 -4.51 2.93
C GLU A 95 11.83 -3.45 2.46
N PHE A 96 11.53 -2.75 1.36
CA PHE A 96 12.34 -1.61 0.91
C PHE A 96 12.43 -0.52 1.98
N PHE A 97 11.31 -0.14 2.58
CA PHE A 97 11.29 0.84 3.65
C PHE A 97 12.20 0.43 4.82
N LEU A 98 12.11 -0.81 5.29
CA LEU A 98 12.96 -1.32 6.38
C LEU A 98 14.46 -1.30 6.03
N MET A 99 14.82 -1.59 4.78
CA MET A 99 16.22 -1.59 4.33
C MET A 99 16.84 -0.19 4.29
N PHE A 100 16.06 0.84 3.95
CA PHE A 100 16.59 2.18 3.67
C PHE A 100 16.21 3.26 4.68
N ARG A 101 15.28 3.00 5.62
CA ARG A 101 14.83 3.99 6.63
C ARG A 101 15.94 4.65 7.44
N ASN A 102 17.04 3.94 7.73
CA ASN A 102 18.15 4.49 8.54
C ASN A 102 19.16 5.28 7.70
N ARG A 103 19.09 5.18 6.37
CA ARG A 103 19.99 5.87 5.44
C ARG A 103 19.50 7.24 5.02
N TYR A 104 18.24 7.55 5.32
CA TYR A 104 17.63 8.81 4.92
C TYR A 104 16.96 9.51 6.11
N PRO A 105 17.27 10.79 6.36
CA PRO A 105 16.65 11.59 7.42
C PRO A 105 15.26 12.09 6.98
N TYR A 106 14.37 11.19 6.58
CA TYR A 106 13.01 11.55 6.17
C TYR A 106 12.06 11.56 7.36
N SER A 107 11.03 12.41 7.28
CA SER A 107 10.03 12.64 8.32
C SER A 107 8.97 11.53 8.41
N THR A 108 9.32 10.27 8.16
CA THR A 108 8.34 9.18 8.09
C THR A 108 7.80 8.91 9.50
N LYS A 109 6.70 9.59 9.84
CA LYS A 109 5.91 9.45 11.07
C LYS A 109 5.19 8.09 11.18
N VAL A 110 5.55 7.11 10.35
CA VAL A 110 4.91 5.80 10.39
C VAL A 110 5.51 4.97 11.50
N GLU A 111 4.63 4.49 12.36
CA GLU A 111 4.96 3.61 13.47
C GLU A 111 5.58 2.32 12.92
N LEU A 112 6.82 2.04 13.32
CA LEU A 112 7.50 0.79 12.99
C LEU A 112 6.69 -0.48 13.34
N PRO A 113 5.97 -0.53 14.48
CA PRO A 113 5.00 -1.60 14.75
C PRO A 113 4.00 -1.86 13.60
N LEU A 114 3.46 -0.81 12.98
CA LEU A 114 2.50 -0.95 11.88
C LEU A 114 3.15 -1.62 10.66
N VAL A 115 4.40 -1.28 10.38
CA VAL A 115 5.17 -1.86 9.27
C VAL A 115 5.38 -3.36 9.48
N TYR A 116 5.87 -3.76 10.66
CA TYR A 116 6.06 -5.19 10.96
C TYR A 116 4.73 -5.95 11.03
N PHE A 117 3.68 -5.34 11.55
CA PHE A 117 2.33 -5.90 11.52
C PHE A 117 1.87 -6.18 10.09
N ALA A 118 1.96 -5.20 9.19
CA ALA A 118 1.53 -5.36 7.80
C ALA A 118 2.33 -6.44 7.07
N LEU A 119 3.65 -6.46 7.27
CA LEU A 119 4.54 -7.49 6.70
C LEU A 119 4.20 -8.90 7.22
N ALA A 120 4.02 -9.06 8.53
CA ALA A 120 3.61 -10.32 9.13
C ALA A 120 2.23 -10.74 8.59
N TYR A 121 1.26 -9.84 8.60
CA TYR A 121 -0.11 -10.12 8.15
C TYR A 121 -0.13 -10.61 6.70
N VAL A 122 0.52 -9.90 5.78
CA VAL A 122 0.57 -10.27 4.36
C VAL A 122 1.34 -11.57 4.14
N SER A 123 2.45 -11.79 4.86
CA SER A 123 3.18 -13.07 4.81
C SER A 123 2.28 -14.25 5.23
N GLY A 124 1.46 -14.04 6.26
CA GLY A 124 0.46 -15.01 6.73
C GLY A 124 -0.60 -15.33 5.67
N LEU A 125 -1.12 -14.30 4.98
CA LEU A 125 -2.06 -14.49 3.85
C LEU A 125 -1.43 -15.31 2.72
N LYS A 126 -0.16 -15.06 2.41
CA LYS A 126 0.61 -15.81 1.40
C LYS A 126 1.05 -17.21 1.84
N LYS A 127 0.83 -17.58 3.11
CA LYS A 127 1.34 -18.82 3.72
C LYS A 127 2.87 -18.93 3.71
N ASP A 128 3.58 -17.80 3.64
CA ASP A 128 5.02 -17.74 3.86
C ASP A 128 5.27 -17.64 5.37
N PHE A 129 5.24 -18.79 6.04
CA PHE A 129 5.34 -18.83 7.50
C PHE A 129 6.73 -18.44 8.00
N ALA A 130 7.78 -18.65 7.21
CA ALA A 130 9.13 -18.23 7.59
C ALA A 130 9.21 -16.70 7.70
N ARG A 131 8.72 -15.97 6.68
CA ARG A 131 8.63 -14.50 6.76
C ARG A 131 7.64 -14.04 7.82
N PHE A 132 6.50 -14.71 7.95
CA PHE A 132 5.51 -14.40 8.99
C PHE A 132 6.15 -14.38 10.38
N TYR A 133 6.84 -15.45 10.76
CA TYR A 133 7.45 -15.55 12.09
C TYR A 133 8.59 -14.55 12.27
N TYR A 134 9.40 -14.34 11.24
CA TYR A 134 10.43 -13.30 11.26
C TYR A 134 9.85 -11.92 11.59
N TYR A 135 8.80 -11.49 10.90
CA TYR A 135 8.18 -10.18 11.15
C TYR A 135 7.36 -10.14 12.44
N LEU A 136 6.76 -11.24 12.86
CA LEU A 136 6.06 -11.35 14.14
C LEU A 136 7.03 -11.13 15.31
N ASP A 137 8.22 -11.73 15.26
CA ASP A 137 9.23 -11.55 16.31
C ASP A 137 9.75 -10.11 16.35
N ARG A 138 9.98 -9.48 15.19
CA ARG A 138 10.30 -8.05 15.11
C ARG A 138 9.20 -7.15 15.66
N LEU A 139 7.93 -7.49 15.44
CA LEU A 139 6.81 -6.76 16.02
C LEU A 139 6.79 -6.87 17.55
N ARG A 140 7.09 -8.05 18.11
CA ARG A 140 7.16 -8.26 19.57
C ARG A 140 8.26 -7.46 20.25
N GLU A 141 9.31 -7.09 19.53
CA GLU A 141 10.40 -6.22 20.01
C GLU A 141 10.01 -4.73 20.06
N CYS A 142 8.89 -4.33 19.47
CA CYS A 142 8.49 -2.92 19.40
C CYS A 142 7.59 -2.51 20.58
N GLU A 143 7.63 -1.22 20.93
CA GLU A 143 6.64 -0.60 21.81
C GLU A 143 5.24 -0.62 21.16
N GLU A 144 4.18 -0.58 21.96
CA GLU A 144 2.78 -0.61 21.51
C GLU A 144 2.35 -1.83 20.65
N MET A 145 3.12 -2.92 20.67
CA MET A 145 2.86 -4.12 19.89
C MET A 145 1.53 -4.82 20.24
N ALA A 146 1.02 -4.64 21.46
CA ALA A 146 -0.16 -5.33 21.97
C ALA A 146 -1.40 -5.18 21.06
N LYS A 147 -1.64 -3.97 20.51
CA LYS A 147 -2.78 -3.70 19.62
C LYS A 147 -2.70 -4.53 18.33
N TYR A 148 -1.50 -4.64 17.75
CA TYR A 148 -1.24 -5.36 16.51
C TYR A 148 -1.20 -6.87 16.70
N LEU A 149 -0.61 -7.35 17.81
CA LEU A 149 -0.58 -8.77 18.15
C LEU A 149 -2.00 -9.34 18.33
N SER A 150 -2.90 -8.58 18.96
CA SER A 150 -4.31 -8.98 19.11
C SER A 150 -4.98 -9.19 17.74
N GLN A 151 -4.76 -8.25 16.80
CA GLN A 151 -5.32 -8.36 15.44
C GLN A 151 -4.74 -9.55 14.67
N LEU A 152 -3.42 -9.78 14.74
CA LEU A 152 -2.80 -10.96 14.12
C LEU A 152 -3.32 -12.27 14.73
N LYS A 153 -3.54 -12.31 16.06
CA LYS A 153 -4.07 -13.50 16.74
C LYS A 153 -5.52 -13.77 16.37
N GLN A 154 -6.34 -12.74 16.16
CA GLN A 154 -7.70 -12.92 15.66
C GLN A 154 -7.70 -13.53 14.25
N ARG A 155 -6.80 -13.07 13.37
CA ARG A 155 -6.74 -13.55 11.99
C ARG A 155 -6.05 -14.91 11.82
N PHE A 156 -5.00 -15.16 12.59
CA PHE A 156 -4.14 -16.33 12.52
C PHE A 156 -3.93 -16.98 13.90
N PRO A 157 -5.01 -17.48 14.56
CA PRO A 157 -4.95 -17.93 15.95
C PRO A 157 -3.99 -19.10 16.20
N GLN A 158 -3.74 -19.93 15.19
CA GLN A 158 -2.81 -21.06 15.29
C GLN A 158 -1.34 -20.65 15.13
N LEU A 159 -1.09 -19.49 14.53
CA LEU A 159 0.27 -19.01 14.23
C LEU A 159 0.78 -18.04 15.31
N VAL A 160 -0.11 -17.30 15.96
CA VAL A 160 0.24 -16.32 17.00
C VAL A 160 -0.01 -16.92 18.38
N LYS A 161 1.06 -17.42 18.99
CA LYS A 161 1.07 -17.89 20.38
C LYS A 161 1.30 -16.73 21.34
#